data_AF-A0A317HKI7-F1
#
_entry.id   AF-A0A317HKI7-F1
#
_cell.length_a   1.000
_cell.length_b   1.000
_cell.length_c   1.000
_cell.angle_alpha   90.00
_cell.angle_beta   90.00
_cell.angle_gamma   90.00
#
_symmetry.space_group_name_H-M   'P 1'
#
loop_
_entity.id
_entity.type
_entity.pdbx_description
1 polymer ?
#
loop_
_entity_poly.entity_id
_entity_poly.type
_entity_poly.pdbx_seq_one_letter_code
_entity_poly.pdbx_strand_id
1 'polypeptide(L)'
;MLVDLWRHSTGQVDCLPRAGAHALANDGMLQRFQLLVYPDRRPWEWRDRSPNRVAREAAFTVFERLADFDPIDWGASPADDLAKFPYFQFSDDAQAVFIEWSEDMHRVRIPREDDPIVRQHLSKYDKLFPALALIFHGVDCVIREAGGPVTRIAARQAAAWCEYLEAHARRCYGLLKDDGLRAAQALAAQLERGALEDGFTHRDVRRHQWRSLTADGDIRAALDWLEDEGWLRSEPSGGTGPGTGRPTLRYRLHPTLKRRSAA
;
A
#
# COMPACT_ATOMS: atom_id res chain seq x y z
N MET A 1 -41.31 -31.70 10.40
CA MET A 1 -42.07 -30.51 10.85
C MET A 1 -41.16 -29.82 11.87
N LEU A 2 -40.35 -28.80 11.60
CA LEU A 2 -40.09 -27.79 10.57
C LEU A 2 -38.55 -27.55 10.68
N VAL A 3 -37.70 -27.63 9.65
CA VAL A 3 -37.47 -26.70 8.53
C VAL A 3 -37.43 -25.21 8.96
N ASP A 4 -36.36 -24.52 8.54
CA ASP A 4 -36.17 -23.06 8.48
C ASP A 4 -35.55 -22.32 9.67
N LEU A 5 -34.24 -22.04 9.55
CA LEU A 5 -33.70 -20.66 9.48
C LEU A 5 -32.17 -20.67 9.29
N TRP A 6 -31.75 -21.09 8.11
CA TRP A 6 -30.47 -20.73 7.52
C TRP A 6 -30.70 -19.45 6.68
N ARG A 7 -30.46 -18.26 7.24
CA ARG A 7 -30.38 -17.03 6.44
C ARG A 7 -28.91 -16.70 6.21
N HIS A 8 -28.58 -16.66 4.93
CA HIS A 8 -27.30 -16.23 4.39
C HIS A 8 -26.93 -14.84 4.90
N SER A 9 -25.85 -14.77 5.67
CA SER A 9 -25.03 -13.57 5.80
C SER A 9 -23.77 -13.82 5.00
N THR A 10 -23.82 -13.52 3.70
CA THR A 10 -22.62 -13.20 2.94
C THR A 10 -22.04 -11.92 3.54
N GLY A 11 -21.22 -12.09 4.58
CA GLY A 11 -20.42 -11.05 5.18
C GLY A 11 -19.40 -10.57 4.16
N GLN A 12 -19.79 -9.55 3.40
CA GLN A 12 -18.90 -8.69 2.64
C GLN A 12 -17.90 -8.09 3.63
N VAL A 13 -16.64 -8.51 3.55
CA VAL A 13 -15.52 -7.84 4.22
C VAL A 13 -15.27 -6.49 3.53
N ASP A 14 -16.20 -5.55 3.75
CA ASP A 14 -16.02 -4.11 3.57
C ASP A 14 -15.70 -3.53 4.96
N CYS A 15 -14.44 -3.62 5.38
CA CYS A 15 -13.98 -2.99 6.63
C CYS A 15 -12.86 -1.96 6.44
N LEU A 16 -12.65 -1.46 5.22
CA LEU A 16 -11.93 -0.20 5.01
C LEU A 16 -12.96 0.90 4.71
N PRO A 17 -13.01 1.98 5.52
CA PRO A 17 -13.77 3.16 5.12
C PRO A 17 -13.26 3.61 3.75
N ARG A 18 -14.18 3.77 2.79
CA ARG A 18 -13.96 4.48 1.51
C ARG A 18 -13.68 5.97 1.79
N ALA A 19 -12.60 6.26 2.51
CA ALA A 19 -11.92 7.53 2.39
C ALA A 19 -11.28 7.54 0.99
N GLY A 20 -11.47 8.61 0.23
CA GLY A 20 -11.10 8.67 -1.18
C GLY A 20 -9.66 8.18 -1.39
N ALA A 21 -9.45 7.30 -2.37
CA ALA A 21 -8.14 6.74 -2.71
C ALA A 21 -7.06 7.84 -2.88
N HIS A 22 -7.47 9.03 -3.30
CA HIS A 22 -6.64 10.24 -3.38
C HIS A 22 -6.13 10.78 -2.04
N ALA A 23 -6.90 10.67 -0.95
CA ALA A 23 -6.47 11.12 0.38
C ALA A 23 -5.52 10.11 1.04
N LEU A 24 -5.76 8.81 0.87
CA LEU A 24 -4.87 7.75 1.39
C LEU A 24 -3.52 7.68 0.66
N ALA A 25 -3.49 7.98 -0.65
CA ALA A 25 -2.26 8.01 -1.43
C ALA A 25 -1.39 9.26 -1.13
N ASN A 26 -2.01 10.43 -0.91
CA ASN A 26 -1.29 11.70 -0.78
C ASN A 26 -0.92 12.11 0.66
N ASP A 27 -1.51 11.54 1.71
CA ASP A 27 -1.24 11.97 3.11
C ASP A 27 -0.18 11.14 3.85
N GLY A 28 0.56 10.27 3.14
CA GLY A 28 1.64 9.51 3.78
C GLY A 28 1.17 8.41 4.75
N MET A 29 -0.14 8.17 4.87
CA MET A 29 -0.71 7.22 5.83
C MET A 29 -0.36 5.78 5.46
N LEU A 30 -0.52 5.39 4.20
CA LEU A 30 -0.26 4.02 3.76
C LEU A 30 1.24 3.68 3.83
N GLN A 31 2.10 4.66 3.55
CA GLN A 31 3.56 4.57 3.63
C GLN A 31 4.08 4.32 5.05
N ARG A 32 3.24 4.46 6.09
CA ARG A 32 3.58 4.11 7.48
C ARG A 32 3.34 2.64 7.78
N PHE A 33 2.55 1.92 6.98
CA PHE A 33 2.31 0.49 7.15
C PHE A 33 3.39 -0.32 6.43
N GLN A 34 4.61 -0.24 6.93
CA GLN A 34 5.79 -0.90 6.35
C GLN A 34 5.70 -2.43 6.33
N LEU A 35 4.91 -3.00 7.25
CA LEU A 35 4.66 -4.45 7.37
C LEU A 35 3.40 -4.91 6.62
N LEU A 36 2.83 -4.09 5.73
CA LEU A 36 1.61 -4.43 5.01
C LEU A 36 1.83 -5.62 4.06
N VAL A 37 0.96 -6.63 4.16
CA VAL A 37 1.01 -7.84 3.34
C VAL A 37 -0.29 -7.98 2.56
N TYR A 38 -0.17 -8.15 1.24
CA TYR A 38 -1.25 -8.54 0.33
C TYR A 38 -1.14 -10.02 -0.08
N PRO A 39 -1.74 -10.96 0.66
CA PRO A 39 -1.60 -12.39 0.37
C PRO A 39 -2.39 -12.79 -0.88
N ASP A 40 -1.96 -13.87 -1.54
CA ASP A 40 -2.68 -14.44 -2.66
C ASP A 40 -4.04 -15.01 -2.23
N ARG A 41 -5.04 -14.87 -3.10
CA ARG A 41 -6.35 -15.50 -2.87
C ARG A 41 -6.18 -17.00 -2.80
N ARG A 42 -6.55 -17.58 -1.66
CA ARG A 42 -6.72 -19.03 -1.50
C ARG A 42 -8.17 -19.38 -1.83
N PRO A 43 -8.43 -20.46 -2.60
CA PRO A 43 -9.77 -21.00 -2.72
C PRO A 43 -10.36 -21.28 -1.34
N TRP A 44 -11.65 -20.95 -1.16
CA TRP A 44 -12.32 -21.29 0.08
C TRP A 44 -12.50 -22.80 0.18
N GLU A 45 -12.09 -23.38 1.30
CA GLU A 45 -12.33 -24.76 1.67
C GLU A 45 -12.83 -24.82 3.12
N TRP A 46 -13.89 -25.59 3.38
CA TRP A 46 -14.27 -25.85 4.77
C TRP A 46 -13.18 -26.67 5.42
N ARG A 47 -12.57 -26.15 6.47
CA ARG A 47 -11.49 -26.83 7.18
C ARG A 47 -11.47 -26.47 8.65
N ASP A 48 -11.74 -27.45 9.49
CA ASP A 48 -11.52 -27.37 10.93
C ASP A 48 -10.12 -27.91 11.26
N ARG A 49 -9.12 -27.02 11.31
CA ARG A 49 -7.75 -27.37 11.73
C ARG A 49 -7.56 -26.97 13.19
N SER A 50 -7.24 -27.93 14.04
CA SER A 50 -6.78 -27.63 15.39
C SER A 50 -5.47 -26.81 15.34
N PRO A 51 -5.30 -25.80 16.21
CA PRO A 51 -4.06 -25.04 16.30
C PRO A 51 -2.85 -25.94 16.54
N ASN A 52 -1.71 -25.61 15.93
CA ASN A 52 -0.46 -26.29 16.27
C ASN A 52 0.00 -25.83 17.66
N ARG A 53 -0.33 -26.64 18.67
CA ARG A 53 -0.04 -26.34 20.07
C ARG A 53 1.45 -26.20 20.35
N VAL A 54 2.29 -27.06 19.74
CA VAL A 54 3.75 -27.01 19.91
C VAL A 54 4.33 -25.71 19.36
N ALA A 55 3.92 -25.31 18.16
CA ALA A 55 4.37 -24.05 17.57
C ALA A 55 3.88 -22.83 18.36
N ARG A 56 2.64 -22.89 18.88
CA ARG A 56 2.10 -21.86 19.77
C ARG A 56 2.94 -21.74 21.04
N GLU A 57 3.16 -22.84 21.75
CA GLU A 57 3.95 -22.85 22.99
C GLU A 57 5.37 -22.32 22.75
N ALA A 58 6.04 -22.75 21.68
CA ALA A 58 7.36 -22.24 21.31
C ALA A 58 7.39 -20.72 21.09
N ALA A 59 6.40 -20.16 20.39
CA ALA A 59 6.29 -18.71 20.20
C ALA A 59 6.02 -17.96 21.51
N PHE A 60 5.15 -18.51 22.37
CA PHE A 60 4.86 -17.92 23.68
C PHE A 60 6.09 -17.87 24.59
N THR A 61 6.89 -18.94 24.63
CA THR A 61 8.15 -18.96 25.39
C THR A 61 9.11 -17.86 24.94
N VAL A 62 9.19 -17.58 23.63
CA VAL A 62 10.00 -16.47 23.11
C VAL A 62 9.49 -15.13 23.63
N PHE A 63 8.17 -14.90 23.62
CA PHE A 63 7.61 -13.65 24.16
C PHE A 63 7.85 -13.49 25.66
N GLU A 64 7.66 -14.56 26.45
CA GLU A 64 7.91 -14.53 27.90
C GLU A 64 9.38 -14.19 28.20
N ARG A 65 10.32 -14.86 27.52
CA ARG A 65 11.76 -14.61 27.70
C ARG A 65 12.16 -13.19 27.29
N LEU A 66 11.58 -12.64 26.24
CA LEU A 66 11.84 -11.26 25.80
C LEU A 66 11.14 -10.20 26.65
N ALA A 67 10.10 -10.56 27.42
CA ALA A 67 9.43 -9.62 28.32
C ALA A 67 10.26 -9.32 29.57
N ASP A 68 10.93 -10.34 30.12
CA ASP A 68 11.78 -10.25 31.31
C ASP A 68 13.27 -10.08 30.97
N PHE A 69 13.57 -9.70 29.74
CA PHE A 69 14.91 -9.62 29.17
C PHE A 69 15.68 -8.39 29.65
N ASP A 70 16.93 -8.59 30.07
CA ASP A 70 17.93 -7.53 30.20
C ASP A 70 18.85 -7.50 28.95
N PRO A 71 18.81 -6.41 28.15
CA PRO A 71 19.67 -6.24 26.99
C PRO A 71 21.16 -6.38 27.26
N ILE A 72 21.64 -5.89 28.41
CA ILE A 72 23.06 -5.84 28.71
C ILE A 72 23.59 -7.25 28.92
N ASP A 73 22.83 -8.09 29.63
CA ASP A 73 23.20 -9.49 29.88
C ASP A 73 23.31 -10.31 28.58
N TRP A 74 22.63 -9.88 27.51
CA TRP A 74 22.71 -10.56 26.21
C TRP A 74 23.68 -9.87 25.25
N GLY A 75 24.51 -8.95 25.71
CA GLY A 75 25.57 -8.35 24.90
C GLY A 75 25.18 -7.04 24.19
N ALA A 76 24.11 -6.37 24.62
CA ALA A 76 23.89 -4.99 24.24
C ALA A 76 24.94 -4.09 24.90
N SER A 77 25.35 -3.05 24.20
CA SER A 77 26.04 -1.93 24.81
C SER A 77 25.07 -1.17 25.74
N PRO A 78 25.52 -0.75 26.93
CA PRO A 78 24.69 0.03 27.84
C PRO A 78 24.33 1.38 27.22
N ALA A 79 23.27 2.01 27.75
CA ALA A 79 22.96 3.39 27.42
C ALA A 79 24.13 4.31 27.83
N ASP A 80 24.41 5.31 27.01
CA ASP A 80 25.46 6.31 27.22
C ASP A 80 24.96 7.71 26.83
N ASP A 81 25.86 8.70 26.84
CA ASP A 81 25.52 10.09 26.50
C ASP A 81 25.02 10.25 25.05
N LEU A 82 25.31 9.29 24.16
CA LEU A 82 24.92 9.30 22.75
C LEU A 82 23.66 8.46 22.50
N ALA A 83 23.49 7.37 23.24
CA ALA A 83 22.40 6.41 23.08
C ALA A 83 21.59 6.29 24.38
N LYS A 84 20.37 6.84 24.35
CA LYS A 84 19.45 6.85 25.49
C LYS A 84 19.03 5.45 25.99
N PHE A 85 19.08 4.44 25.13
CA PHE A 85 18.67 3.07 25.44
C PHE A 85 19.81 2.11 25.13
N PRO A 86 19.91 0.96 25.85
CA PRO A 86 20.82 -0.11 25.46
C PRO A 86 20.62 -0.51 24.01
N TYR A 87 21.70 -0.79 23.31
CA TYR A 87 21.68 -1.04 21.87
C TYR A 87 22.60 -2.18 21.48
N PHE A 88 22.18 -2.95 20.49
CA PHE A 88 23.01 -3.98 19.89
C PHE A 88 23.73 -3.42 18.67
N GLN A 89 24.99 -3.81 18.51
CA GLN A 89 25.78 -3.53 17.31
C GLN A 89 25.69 -4.73 16.36
N PHE A 90 25.82 -4.47 15.06
CA PHE A 90 26.03 -5.55 14.09
C PHE A 90 27.41 -6.17 14.30
N SER A 91 27.51 -7.49 14.10
CA SER A 91 28.80 -8.13 13.87
C SER A 91 29.37 -7.66 12.53
N ASP A 92 30.68 -7.77 12.31
CA ASP A 92 31.33 -7.32 11.07
C ASP A 92 30.68 -7.90 9.81
N ASP A 93 30.29 -9.17 9.86
CA ASP A 93 29.65 -9.87 8.76
C ASP A 93 28.17 -9.51 8.57
N ALA A 94 27.47 -9.09 9.63
CA ALA A 94 26.12 -8.53 9.56
C ALA A 94 26.12 -7.09 9.03
N GLN A 95 27.11 -6.29 9.47
CA GLN A 95 27.33 -4.93 9.00
C GLN A 95 27.60 -4.92 7.49
N ALA A 96 28.39 -5.87 6.99
CA ALA A 96 28.62 -6.02 5.54
C ALA A 96 27.32 -6.26 4.77
N VAL A 97 26.40 -7.11 5.29
CA VAL A 97 25.08 -7.35 4.68
C VAL A 97 24.22 -6.09 4.68
N PHE A 98 24.21 -5.35 5.80
CA PHE A 98 23.47 -4.08 5.87
C PHE A 98 24.00 -3.04 4.88
N ILE A 99 25.32 -2.89 4.77
CA ILE A 99 25.94 -1.96 3.83
C ILE A 99 25.59 -2.34 2.39
N GLU A 100 25.78 -3.61 2.02
CA GLU A 100 25.42 -4.11 0.68
C GLU A 100 23.95 -3.82 0.34
N TRP A 101 23.04 -4.17 1.25
CA TRP A 101 21.62 -3.93 1.11
C TRP A 101 21.28 -2.42 1.00
N SER A 102 21.91 -1.59 1.83
CA SER A 102 21.65 -0.14 1.86
C SER A 102 22.18 0.56 0.62
N GLU A 103 23.35 0.14 0.11
CA GLU A 103 23.90 0.63 -1.14
C GLU A 103 23.01 0.29 -2.34
N ASP A 104 22.53 -0.95 -2.44
CA ASP A 104 21.57 -1.34 -3.48
C ASP A 104 20.27 -0.52 -3.37
N MET A 105 19.72 -0.38 -2.16
CA MET A 105 18.49 0.38 -1.93
C MET A 105 18.63 1.84 -2.41
N HIS A 106 19.71 2.52 -2.04
CA HIS A 106 19.88 3.95 -2.30
C HIS A 106 20.48 4.29 -3.66
N ARG A 107 21.33 3.43 -4.23
CA ARG A 107 21.98 3.70 -5.52
C ARG A 107 21.24 3.10 -6.70
N VAL A 108 20.46 2.05 -6.45
CA VAL A 108 19.79 1.29 -7.51
C VAL A 108 18.28 1.41 -7.39
N ARG A 109 17.68 0.92 -6.30
CA ARG A 109 16.22 0.71 -6.23
C ARG A 109 15.44 2.01 -6.12
N ILE A 110 15.75 2.85 -5.14
CA ILE A 110 15.04 4.12 -4.92
C ILE A 110 15.21 5.09 -6.11
N PRO A 111 16.41 5.30 -6.68
CA PRO A 111 16.56 6.22 -7.81
C PRO A 111 15.90 5.74 -9.11
N ARG A 112 15.81 4.42 -9.32
CA ARG A 112 15.16 3.83 -10.50
C ARG A 112 13.66 3.63 -10.32
N GLU A 113 13.10 3.93 -9.16
CA GLU A 113 11.67 3.81 -8.92
C GLU A 113 10.93 5.01 -9.51
N ASP A 114 10.09 4.77 -10.52
CA ASP A 114 9.30 5.80 -11.20
C ASP A 114 8.14 6.27 -10.33
N ASP A 115 7.55 5.40 -9.51
CA ASP A 115 6.41 5.73 -8.67
C ASP A 115 6.83 6.52 -7.41
N PRO A 116 6.41 7.79 -7.26
CA PRO A 116 6.76 8.61 -6.11
C PRO A 116 6.31 8.01 -4.77
N ILE A 117 5.17 7.31 -4.74
CA ILE A 117 4.61 6.69 -3.53
C ILE A 117 5.45 5.49 -3.12
N VAL A 118 5.81 4.63 -4.08
CA VAL A 118 6.69 3.47 -3.83
C VAL A 118 8.06 3.98 -3.40
N ARG A 119 8.62 4.99 -4.07
CA ARG A 119 9.90 5.61 -3.70
C ARG A 119 9.89 6.07 -2.24
N GLN A 120 8.86 6.79 -1.81
CA GLN A 120 8.71 7.25 -0.43
C GLN A 120 8.58 6.08 0.56
N HIS A 121 7.88 5.01 0.20
CA HIS A 121 7.75 3.81 1.01
C HIS A 121 9.11 3.12 1.22
N LEU A 122 9.89 2.95 0.15
CA LEU A 122 11.22 2.36 0.21
C LEU A 122 12.20 3.18 1.04
N SER A 123 12.12 4.51 1.00
CA SER A 123 12.94 5.38 1.87
C SER A 123 12.66 5.19 3.37
N LYS A 124 11.62 4.46 3.76
CA LYS A 124 11.38 4.11 5.17
C LYS A 124 12.10 2.82 5.59
N TYR A 125 12.59 2.03 4.63
CA TYR A 125 13.17 0.72 4.94
C TYR A 125 14.48 0.80 5.71
N ASP A 126 15.17 1.95 5.70
CA ASP A 126 16.38 2.18 6.49
C ASP A 126 16.19 1.99 7.98
N LYS A 127 14.97 2.25 8.48
CA LYS A 127 14.60 1.97 9.87
C LYS A 127 14.02 0.57 10.04
N LEU A 128 13.36 0.04 9.01
CA LEU A 128 12.73 -1.27 9.04
C LEU A 128 13.75 -2.39 9.12
N PHE A 129 14.80 -2.34 8.29
CA PHE A 129 15.83 -3.36 8.23
C PHE A 129 16.49 -3.60 9.60
N PRO A 130 17.08 -2.59 10.27
CA PRO A 130 17.73 -2.81 11.56
C PRO A 130 16.74 -3.22 12.65
N ALA A 131 15.50 -2.73 12.61
CA ALA A 131 14.45 -3.17 13.53
C ALA A 131 14.11 -4.66 13.36
N LEU A 132 13.95 -5.14 12.12
CA LEU A 132 13.72 -6.55 11.83
C LEU A 132 14.92 -7.41 12.21
N ALA A 133 16.13 -6.95 11.89
CA ALA A 133 17.35 -7.67 12.25
C ALA A 133 17.49 -7.82 13.77
N LEU A 134 17.17 -6.77 14.54
CA LEU A 134 17.14 -6.83 16.00
C LEU A 134 16.08 -7.80 16.52
N ILE A 135 14.87 -7.80 15.94
CA ILE A 135 13.81 -8.75 16.31
C ILE A 135 14.28 -10.19 16.07
N PHE A 136 14.83 -10.48 14.88
CA PHE A 136 15.32 -11.83 14.58
C PHE A 136 16.47 -12.25 15.48
N HIS A 137 17.37 -11.32 15.78
CA HIS A 137 18.45 -11.57 16.72
C HIS A 137 17.93 -11.89 18.12
N GLY A 138 16.98 -11.11 18.66
CA GLY A 138 16.38 -11.37 19.96
C GLY A 138 15.70 -12.74 20.04
N VAL A 139 14.97 -13.14 18.99
CA VAL A 139 14.39 -14.48 18.89
C VAL A 139 15.49 -15.56 18.88
N ASP A 140 16.57 -15.34 18.15
CA ASP A 140 17.69 -16.27 18.04
C ASP A 140 18.46 -16.42 19.36
N CYS A 141 18.64 -15.32 20.11
CA CYS A 141 19.25 -15.33 21.44
C CYS A 141 18.44 -16.17 22.43
N VAL A 142 17.10 -16.10 22.38
CA VAL A 142 16.24 -16.98 23.20
C VAL A 142 16.42 -18.44 22.82
N ILE A 143 16.40 -18.76 21.52
CA ILE A 143 16.42 -20.14 21.03
C ILE A 143 17.78 -20.80 21.29
N ARG A 144 18.87 -20.04 21.16
CA ARG A 144 20.24 -20.55 21.31
C ARG A 144 20.83 -20.35 22.70
N GLU A 145 20.12 -19.64 23.58
CA GLU A 145 20.60 -19.22 24.90
C GLU A 145 21.98 -18.54 24.83
N ALA A 146 22.18 -17.72 23.79
CA ALA A 146 23.45 -17.07 23.50
C ALA A 146 23.22 -15.61 23.08
N GLY A 147 23.86 -14.68 23.78
CA GLY A 147 23.88 -13.26 23.43
C GLY A 147 25.02 -12.89 22.46
N GLY A 148 25.17 -11.60 22.23
CA GLY A 148 26.26 -11.01 21.45
C GLY A 148 25.75 -9.96 20.45
N PRO A 149 26.57 -9.61 19.45
CA PRO A 149 26.16 -8.69 18.40
C PRO A 149 25.10 -9.30 17.47
N VAL A 150 24.35 -8.44 16.78
CA VAL A 150 23.35 -8.87 15.79
C VAL A 150 24.05 -9.64 14.67
N THR A 151 23.62 -10.88 14.48
CA THR A 151 24.28 -11.84 13.60
C THR A 151 23.97 -11.62 12.13
N ARG A 152 24.85 -12.11 11.26
CA ARG A 152 24.62 -12.11 9.80
C ARG A 152 23.36 -12.85 9.37
N ILE A 153 22.96 -13.89 10.11
CA ILE A 153 21.72 -14.62 9.82
C ILE A 153 20.52 -13.71 10.01
N ALA A 154 20.46 -12.98 11.12
CA ALA A 154 19.40 -12.02 11.41
C ALA A 154 19.35 -10.88 10.37
N ALA A 155 20.51 -10.35 9.96
CA ALA A 155 20.60 -9.34 8.91
C ALA A 155 20.09 -9.86 7.55
N ARG A 156 20.43 -11.10 7.17
CA ARG A 156 19.92 -11.72 5.93
C ARG A 156 18.41 -11.97 5.97
N GLN A 157 17.88 -12.38 7.12
CA GLN A 157 16.43 -12.52 7.30
C GLN A 157 15.73 -11.17 7.15
N ALA A 158 16.30 -10.10 7.72
CA ALA A 158 15.78 -8.74 7.53
C ALA A 158 15.78 -8.31 6.05
N ALA A 159 16.89 -8.56 5.33
CA ALA A 159 16.98 -8.29 3.89
C ALA A 159 15.86 -9.00 3.10
N ALA A 160 15.70 -10.30 3.33
CA ALA A 160 14.68 -11.12 2.67
C ALA A 160 13.25 -10.64 3.01
N TRP A 161 13.02 -10.21 4.24
CA TRP A 161 11.74 -9.60 4.63
C TRP A 161 11.49 -8.27 3.94
N CYS A 162 12.51 -7.41 3.79
CA CYS A 162 12.38 -6.16 3.04
C CYS A 162 12.00 -6.43 1.57
N GLU A 163 12.62 -7.40 0.91
CA GLU A 163 12.27 -7.81 -0.45
C GLU A 163 10.83 -8.31 -0.55
N TYR A 164 10.43 -9.20 0.37
CA TYR A 164 9.06 -9.70 0.46
C TYR A 164 8.05 -8.55 0.63
N LEU A 165 8.26 -7.69 1.63
CA LEU A 165 7.36 -6.57 1.94
C LEU A 165 7.28 -5.57 0.79
N GLU A 166 8.36 -5.31 0.06
CA GLU A 166 8.28 -4.48 -1.14
C GLU A 166 7.35 -5.08 -2.21
N ALA A 167 7.47 -6.38 -2.49
CA ALA A 167 6.60 -7.04 -3.47
C ALA A 167 5.12 -6.93 -3.06
N HIS A 168 4.82 -6.98 -1.76
CA HIS A 168 3.47 -6.76 -1.25
C HIS A 168 3.02 -5.30 -1.31
N ALA A 169 3.89 -4.36 -0.95
CA ALA A 169 3.61 -2.93 -1.05
C ALA A 169 3.28 -2.53 -2.49
N ARG A 170 4.06 -3.01 -3.47
CA ARG A 170 3.79 -2.79 -4.90
C ARG A 170 2.42 -3.29 -5.32
N ARG A 171 1.96 -4.44 -4.82
CA ARG A 171 0.60 -4.94 -5.07
C ARG A 171 -0.47 -4.05 -4.46
N CYS A 172 -0.26 -3.59 -3.22
CA CYS A 172 -1.18 -2.65 -2.57
C CYS A 172 -1.29 -1.33 -3.34
N TYR A 173 -0.16 -0.76 -3.77
CA TYR A 173 -0.15 0.48 -4.55
C TYR A 173 -0.71 0.29 -5.97
N GLY A 174 -0.51 -0.87 -6.58
CA GLY A 174 -1.15 -1.25 -7.84
C GLY A 174 -2.67 -1.18 -7.76
N LEU A 175 -3.27 -1.66 -6.67
CA LEU A 175 -4.73 -1.57 -6.46
C LEU A 175 -5.24 -0.14 -6.34
N LEU A 176 -4.46 0.75 -5.70
CA LEU A 176 -4.82 2.16 -5.60
C LEU A 176 -4.74 2.87 -6.95
N LYS A 177 -3.75 2.52 -7.79
CA LYS A 177 -3.67 3.01 -9.17
C LYS A 177 -4.81 2.48 -10.04
N ASP A 178 -5.17 1.20 -9.86
CA ASP A 178 -6.26 0.56 -10.59
C ASP A 178 -7.61 1.23 -10.32
N ASP A 179 -7.84 1.86 -9.17
CA ASP A 179 -9.12 2.52 -8.90
C ASP A 179 -9.35 3.75 -9.80
N GLY A 180 -8.29 4.53 -10.08
CA GLY A 180 -8.33 5.59 -11.09
C GLY A 180 -8.56 5.04 -12.50
N LEU A 181 -7.87 3.95 -12.85
CA LEU A 181 -8.06 3.26 -14.13
C LEU A 181 -9.48 2.68 -14.28
N ARG A 182 -10.05 2.11 -13.21
CA ARG A 182 -11.44 1.60 -13.19
C ARG A 182 -12.45 2.72 -13.33
N ALA A 183 -12.22 3.87 -12.70
CA ALA A 183 -13.05 5.05 -12.89
C ALA A 183 -12.97 5.55 -14.35
N ALA A 184 -11.77 5.61 -14.93
CA ALA A 184 -11.56 5.95 -16.33
C ALA A 184 -12.25 4.97 -17.29
N GLN A 185 -12.09 3.66 -17.07
CA GLN A 185 -12.78 2.60 -17.84
C GLN A 185 -14.30 2.69 -17.71
N ALA A 186 -14.81 2.94 -16.50
CA ALA A 186 -16.24 3.14 -16.27
C ALA A 186 -16.75 4.36 -17.03
N LEU A 187 -16.01 5.48 -17.04
CA LEU A 187 -16.39 6.68 -17.78
C LEU A 187 -16.32 6.46 -19.29
N ALA A 188 -15.25 5.83 -19.79
CA ALA A 188 -15.09 5.46 -21.20
C ALA A 188 -16.26 4.61 -21.70
N ALA A 189 -16.68 3.59 -20.94
CA ALA A 189 -17.81 2.75 -21.30
C ALA A 189 -19.14 3.54 -21.38
N GLN A 190 -19.30 4.60 -20.60
CA GLN A 190 -20.49 5.46 -20.66
C GLN A 190 -20.43 6.43 -21.84
N LEU A 191 -19.24 6.95 -22.17
CA LEU A 191 -19.01 7.77 -23.36
C LEU A 191 -19.27 6.97 -24.64
N GLU A 192 -18.80 5.73 -24.72
CA GLU A 192 -19.06 4.84 -25.86
C GLU A 192 -20.55 4.54 -26.04
N ARG A 193 -21.32 4.46 -24.94
CA ARG A 193 -22.78 4.31 -24.97
C ARG A 193 -23.55 5.59 -25.29
N GLY A 194 -22.86 6.72 -25.48
CA GLY A 194 -23.48 8.02 -25.72
C GLY A 194 -24.25 8.55 -24.52
N ALA A 195 -23.92 8.13 -23.29
CA ALA A 195 -24.62 8.55 -22.09
C ALA A 195 -24.34 10.02 -21.68
N LEU A 196 -23.33 10.65 -22.28
CA LEU A 196 -22.98 12.06 -22.09
C LEU A 196 -22.89 12.76 -23.44
N GLU A 197 -23.41 13.98 -23.48
CA GLU A 197 -23.31 14.85 -24.65
C GLU A 197 -21.93 15.51 -24.75
N ASP A 198 -21.56 15.90 -25.97
CA ASP A 198 -20.33 16.64 -26.21
C ASP A 198 -20.36 18.03 -25.56
N GLY A 199 -19.37 18.34 -24.72
CA GLY A 199 -19.35 19.54 -23.89
C GLY A 199 -19.95 19.36 -22.50
N PHE A 200 -20.09 18.10 -22.04
CA PHE A 200 -20.47 17.75 -20.67
C PHE A 200 -19.49 18.32 -19.63
N THR A 201 -19.96 18.42 -18.39
CA THR A 201 -19.18 18.93 -17.26
C THR A 201 -18.95 17.85 -16.21
N HIS A 202 -18.00 18.08 -15.29
CA HIS A 202 -17.80 17.23 -14.11
C HIS A 202 -19.12 16.99 -13.34
N ARG A 203 -19.99 18.01 -13.26
CA ARG A 203 -21.28 17.92 -12.56
C ARG A 203 -22.23 16.94 -13.23
N ASP A 204 -22.20 16.83 -14.56
CA ASP A 204 -23.06 15.93 -15.31
C ASP A 204 -22.68 14.47 -15.00
N VAL A 205 -21.39 14.14 -15.02
CA VAL A 205 -20.87 12.82 -14.59
C VAL A 205 -21.31 12.52 -13.16
N ARG A 206 -21.13 13.48 -12.24
CA ARG A 206 -21.47 13.32 -10.82
C ARG A 206 -22.96 13.05 -10.62
N ARG A 207 -23.84 13.67 -11.40
CA ARG A 207 -25.30 13.53 -11.26
C ARG A 207 -25.79 12.12 -11.58
N HIS A 208 -25.11 11.41 -12.47
CA HIS A 208 -25.49 10.04 -12.84
C HIS A 208 -25.19 8.98 -11.78
N GLN A 209 -24.31 9.28 -10.80
CA GLN A 209 -23.96 8.35 -9.71
C GLN A 209 -23.56 6.95 -10.19
N TRP A 210 -22.84 6.87 -11.33
CA TRP A 210 -22.42 5.57 -11.86
C TRP A 210 -21.44 4.88 -10.90
N ARG A 211 -21.48 3.54 -10.90
CA ARG A 211 -20.56 2.72 -10.11
C ARG A 211 -19.12 3.10 -10.48
N SER A 212 -18.30 3.38 -9.45
CA SER A 212 -16.91 3.86 -9.57
C SER A 212 -16.74 5.31 -10.06
N LEU A 213 -17.83 6.09 -10.16
CA LEU A 213 -17.85 7.52 -10.50
C LEU A 213 -18.74 8.30 -9.52
N THR A 214 -18.63 7.97 -8.23
CA THR A 214 -19.43 8.58 -7.15
C THR A 214 -18.64 9.53 -6.27
N ALA A 215 -17.31 9.55 -6.33
CA ALA A 215 -16.51 10.52 -5.59
C ALA A 215 -15.93 11.55 -6.57
N ASP A 216 -15.85 12.82 -6.15
CA ASP A 216 -15.33 13.89 -7.00
C ASP A 216 -13.85 13.67 -7.35
N GLY A 217 -13.09 12.99 -6.47
CA GLY A 217 -11.71 12.58 -6.76
C GLY A 217 -11.64 11.58 -7.92
N ASP A 218 -12.40 10.49 -7.84
CA ASP A 218 -12.43 9.44 -8.86
C ASP A 218 -12.90 9.97 -10.23
N ILE A 219 -13.87 10.89 -10.23
CA ILE A 219 -14.34 11.54 -11.48
C ILE A 219 -13.23 12.41 -12.08
N ARG A 220 -12.51 13.20 -11.27
CA ARG A 220 -11.38 13.99 -11.77
C ARG A 220 -10.28 13.10 -12.34
N ALA A 221 -9.87 12.07 -11.60
CA ALA A 221 -8.84 11.14 -12.07
C ALA A 221 -9.24 10.43 -13.37
N ALA A 222 -10.52 10.06 -13.52
CA ALA A 222 -11.04 9.49 -14.75
C ALA A 222 -11.01 10.47 -15.92
N LEU A 223 -11.34 11.75 -15.68
CA LEU A 223 -11.31 12.80 -16.70
C LEU A 223 -9.89 13.13 -17.14
N ASP A 224 -8.98 13.29 -16.18
CA ASP A 224 -7.55 13.57 -16.44
C ASP A 224 -6.94 12.43 -17.28
N TRP A 225 -7.18 11.17 -16.90
CA TRP A 225 -6.69 10.00 -17.63
C TRP A 225 -7.21 9.95 -19.07
N LEU A 226 -8.50 10.23 -19.28
CA LEU A 226 -9.09 10.24 -20.63
C LEU A 226 -8.65 11.44 -21.48
N GLU A 227 -8.28 12.55 -20.85
CA GLU A 227 -7.68 13.69 -21.55
C GLU A 227 -6.24 13.37 -21.98
N ASP A 228 -5.43 12.76 -21.11
CA ASP A 228 -4.07 12.31 -21.42
C ASP A 228 -4.03 11.29 -22.57
N GLU A 229 -5.00 10.37 -22.62
CA GLU A 229 -5.16 9.38 -23.69
C GLU A 229 -5.83 9.95 -24.96
N GLY A 230 -6.19 11.24 -24.97
CA GLY A 230 -6.74 11.94 -26.14
C GLY A 230 -8.21 11.61 -26.46
N TRP A 231 -8.95 11.04 -25.52
CA TRP A 231 -10.39 10.79 -25.66
C TRP A 231 -11.21 12.05 -25.47
N LEU A 232 -10.73 12.94 -24.60
CA LEU A 232 -11.38 14.18 -24.18
C LEU A 232 -10.45 15.37 -24.35
N ARG A 233 -11.01 16.57 -24.41
CA ARG A 233 -10.28 17.83 -24.27
C ARG A 233 -11.03 18.77 -23.35
N SER A 234 -10.38 19.30 -22.33
CA SER A 234 -10.96 20.29 -21.44
C SER A 234 -10.91 21.69 -22.07
N GLU A 235 -12.04 22.41 -21.98
CA GLU A 235 -12.20 23.78 -22.43
C GLU A 235 -12.81 24.61 -21.28
N PRO A 236 -12.10 25.64 -20.78
CA PRO A 236 -12.70 26.59 -19.86
C PRO A 236 -13.87 27.30 -20.53
N SER A 237 -15.02 27.29 -19.88
CA SER A 237 -16.21 28.02 -20.31
C SER A 237 -16.66 29.01 -19.23
N GLY A 238 -16.83 30.27 -19.63
CA GLY A 238 -17.15 31.39 -18.75
C GLY A 238 -15.95 31.91 -17.93
N GLY A 239 -16.12 33.07 -17.28
CA GLY A 239 -15.13 33.58 -16.31
C GLY A 239 -14.08 34.59 -16.83
N THR A 240 -14.34 35.33 -17.90
CA THR A 240 -13.36 36.26 -18.50
C THR A 240 -13.55 37.74 -18.11
N GLY A 241 -14.45 38.06 -17.17
CA GLY A 241 -14.79 39.45 -16.82
C GLY A 241 -14.73 39.76 -15.30
N PRO A 242 -14.61 41.04 -14.91
CA PRO A 242 -14.68 41.45 -13.50
C PRO A 242 -16.02 41.03 -12.88
N GLY A 243 -15.99 40.27 -11.79
CA GLY A 243 -17.19 39.76 -11.10
C GLY A 243 -17.74 38.42 -11.64
N THR A 244 -17.08 37.81 -12.62
CA THR A 244 -17.46 36.48 -13.10
C THR A 244 -16.86 35.38 -12.21
N GLY A 245 -17.68 34.39 -11.84
CA GLY A 245 -17.27 33.29 -10.94
C GLY A 245 -16.21 32.36 -11.54
N ARG A 246 -15.78 31.36 -10.77
CA ARG A 246 -14.76 30.38 -11.19
C ARG A 246 -15.12 29.75 -12.56
N PRO A 247 -14.20 29.72 -13.54
CA PRO A 247 -14.43 29.12 -14.84
C PRO A 247 -14.92 27.66 -14.72
N THR A 248 -15.90 27.29 -15.54
CA THR A 248 -16.43 25.92 -15.58
C THR A 248 -15.75 25.16 -16.70
N LEU A 249 -15.10 24.03 -16.38
CA LEU A 249 -14.50 23.15 -17.37
C LEU A 249 -15.59 22.34 -18.08
N ARG A 250 -15.59 22.42 -19.42
CA ARG A 250 -16.38 21.55 -20.31
C ARG A 250 -15.44 20.59 -21.02
N TYR A 251 -15.88 19.35 -21.18
CA TYR A 251 -15.09 18.30 -21.83
C TYR A 251 -15.66 18.02 -23.22
N ARG A 252 -14.83 18.22 -24.24
CA ARG A 252 -15.13 17.91 -25.64
C ARG A 252 -14.71 16.49 -25.98
N LEU A 253 -15.59 15.74 -26.64
CA LEU A 253 -15.31 14.38 -27.07
C LEU A 253 -14.46 14.36 -28.33
N HIS A 254 -13.50 13.45 -28.40
CA HIS A 254 -12.74 13.25 -29.63
C HIS A 254 -13.68 12.78 -30.78
N PRO A 255 -13.51 13.30 -32.02
CA PRO A 255 -14.43 13.00 -33.15
C PRO A 255 -14.59 11.51 -33.49
N THR A 256 -13.61 10.67 -33.16
CA THR A 256 -13.68 9.22 -33.41
C THR A 256 -14.69 8.50 -32.51
N LEU A 257 -14.99 9.02 -31.33
CA LEU A 257 -15.99 8.44 -30.42
C LEU A 257 -17.41 8.64 -30.94
N LYS A 258 -17.69 9.78 -31.59
CA LYS A 258 -19.00 10.06 -32.23
C LYS A 258 -19.33 9.10 -33.38
N ARG A 259 -18.33 8.45 -34.00
CA ARG A 259 -18.56 7.45 -35.06
C ARG A 259 -18.95 6.08 -34.53
N ARG A 260 -18.57 5.72 -33.30
CA ARG A 260 -18.83 4.38 -32.74
C ARG A 260 -20.21 4.25 -32.11
N SER A 261 -20.83 5.35 -31.68
CA SER A 261 -22.19 5.36 -31.11
C SER A 261 -23.31 5.49 -32.13
N ALA A 262 -22.98 5.77 -33.40
CA ALA A 262 -23.93 5.92 -34.51
C ALA A 262 -24.01 4.69 -35.43
N ALA A 263 -23.37 3.58 -35.06
CA ALA A 263 -23.38 2.29 -35.75
C ALA A 263 -23.98 1.22 -34.85
#